data_AF-A0A937U1S3-F1
#
_entry.id   AF-A0A937U1S3-F1
#
_cell.length_a   1.000
_cell.length_b   1.000
_cell.length_c   1.000
_cell.angle_alpha   90.00
_cell.angle_beta   90.00
_cell.angle_gamma   90.00
#
_symmetry.space_group_name_H-M   'P 1'
#
loop_
_entity.id
_entity.type
_entity.pdbx_description
1 polymer ?
#
loop_
_entity_poly.entity_id
_entity_poly.type
_entity_poly.pdbx_seq_one_letter_code
_entity_poly.pdbx_strand_id
1 'polypeptide(L)' 'MANFFRDNDDIEFLFRHINVGELAGLCEEGFRFAGEFDYAPGTAEEAIQNYDMVLDSLGQLSGDFIAPRS' A
#
# COMPACT_ATOMS: atom_id res chain seq x y z
N MET A 1 11.23 10.93 12.59
CA MET A 1 9.96 10.21 12.76
C MET A 1 10.23 8.80 12.26
N ALA A 2 9.94 7.77 13.04
CA ALA A 2 10.23 6.40 12.62
C ALA A 2 9.10 5.92 11.70
N ASN A 3 9.45 5.36 10.55
CA ASN A 3 8.50 4.77 9.63
C ASN A 3 9.01 3.40 9.21
N PHE A 4 8.51 2.34 9.83
CA PHE A 4 9.02 0.99 9.61
C PHE A 4 8.82 0.45 8.19
N PHE A 5 7.99 1.09 7.38
CA PHE A 5 7.89 0.78 5.95
C PHE A 5 9.02 1.47 5.16
N ARG A 6 9.19 2.78 5.32
CA ARG A 6 10.22 3.57 4.61
C ARG A 6 11.64 3.35 5.12
N ASP A 7 11.78 2.96 6.38
CA ASP A 7 13.06 2.67 7.02
C ASP A 7 13.50 1.20 6.77
N ASN A 8 12.79 0.45 5.93
CA ASN A 8 13.08 -0.93 5.58
C ASN A 8 13.34 -1.09 4.07
N ASP A 9 14.62 -1.05 3.72
CA ASP A 9 15.08 -1.16 2.33
C ASP A 9 14.64 -2.47 1.65
N ASP A 10 14.52 -3.58 2.39
CA ASP A 10 14.12 -4.87 1.81
C ASP A 10 12.64 -4.86 1.39
N ILE A 11 11.78 -4.25 2.20
CA ILE A 11 10.34 -4.11 1.88
C ILE A 11 10.17 -3.16 0.70
N GLU A 12 10.83 -1.99 0.72
CA GLU A 12 10.80 -1.07 -0.41
C GLU A 12 11.35 -1.71 -1.69
N PHE A 13 12.44 -2.46 -1.58
CA PHE A 13 13.01 -3.22 -2.69
C PHE A 13 11.99 -4.20 -3.26
N LEU A 14 11.34 -5.02 -2.42
CA LEU A 14 10.34 -5.97 -2.88
C LEU A 14 9.22 -5.27 -3.65
N PHE A 15 8.61 -4.22 -3.08
CA PHE A 15 7.49 -3.51 -3.72
C PHE A 15 7.88 -2.81 -5.03
N ARG A 16 9.14 -2.38 -5.18
CA ARG A 16 9.65 -1.78 -6.43
C ARG A 16 9.95 -2.80 -7.53
N HIS A 17 10.13 -4.08 -7.19
CA HIS A 17 10.58 -5.11 -8.14
C HIS A 17 9.53 -6.18 -8.45
N ILE A 18 8.47 -6.30 -7.64
CA ILE A 18 7.31 -7.13 -7.97
C ILE A 18 6.32 -6.37 -8.85
N ASN A 19 5.53 -7.10 -9.64
CA ASN A 19 4.47 -6.50 -10.44
C ASN A 19 3.22 -6.23 -9.59
N VAL A 20 3.25 -5.17 -8.78
CA VAL A 20 2.13 -4.78 -7.90
C VAL A 20 0.87 -4.48 -8.70
N GLY A 21 0.99 -3.96 -9.93
CA GLY A 21 -0.16 -3.65 -10.78
C GLY A 21 -0.92 -4.90 -11.22
N GLU A 22 -0.21 -5.98 -11.57
CA GLU A 22 -0.83 -7.28 -11.87
C GLU A 22 -1.51 -7.88 -10.64
N LEU A 23 -0.87 -7.79 -9.47
CA LEU A 23 -1.48 -8.21 -8.20
C LEU A 23 -2.74 -7.41 -7.88
N ALA A 24 -2.71 -6.09 -8.06
CA ALA A 24 -3.87 -5.21 -7.87
C ALA A 24 -5.01 -5.60 -8.82
N GLY A 25 -4.71 -5.89 -10.09
CA GLY A 25 -5.72 -6.37 -11.04
C GLY A 25 -6.39 -7.67 -10.61
N LEU A 26 -5.64 -8.59 -10.00
CA LEU A 26 -6.20 -9.84 -9.44
C LEU A 26 -7.03 -9.59 -8.18
N CYS A 27 -6.54 -8.75 -7.26
CA CYS A 27 -7.24 -8.43 -6.01
C CYS A 27 -8.54 -7.65 -6.23
N GLU A 28 -8.56 -6.73 -7.18
CA GLU A 28 -9.70 -5.85 -7.48
C GLU A 28 -10.63 -6.43 -8.57
N GLU A 29 -10.45 -7.71 -8.92
CA GLU A 29 -11.22 -8.41 -9.98
C GLU A 29 -11.30 -7.60 -11.29
N GLY A 30 -10.17 -7.05 -11.72
CA GLY A 30 -10.07 -6.18 -12.89
C GLY A 30 -10.71 -4.81 -12.69
N PHE A 31 -10.72 -4.28 -11.47
CA PHE A 31 -11.27 -2.97 -11.09
C PHE A 31 -12.78 -2.84 -11.35
N ARG A 32 -13.50 -3.97 -11.42
CA ARG A 32 -14.95 -3.99 -11.73
C ARG A 32 -15.79 -3.20 -10.73
N PHE A 33 -15.30 -3.09 -9.50
CA PHE A 33 -15.99 -2.45 -8.39
C PHE A 33 -15.95 -0.92 -8.41
N ALA A 34 -15.11 -0.30 -9.25
CA ALA A 34 -15.03 1.16 -9.36
C ALA A 34 -16.34 1.82 -9.82
N GLY A 35 -17.23 1.05 -10.48
CA GLY A 35 -18.58 1.50 -10.83
C GLY A 35 -19.64 1.27 -9.75
N GLU A 36 -19.31 0.51 -8.70
CA GLU A 36 -20.21 0.13 -7.61
C GLU A 36 -19.91 0.89 -6.31
N PHE A 37 -18.65 1.22 -6.05
CA PHE A 37 -18.19 1.87 -4.82
C PHE A 37 -17.28 3.06 -5.11
N ASP A 38 -17.57 4.20 -4.49
CA ASP A 38 -16.81 5.46 -4.67
C ASP A 38 -15.33 5.38 -4.21
N TYR A 39 -14.99 4.38 -3.39
CA TYR A 39 -13.64 4.18 -2.85
C TYR A 39 -12.86 3.06 -3.56
N ALA A 40 -13.50 2.31 -4.45
CA ALA A 40 -12.83 1.23 -5.16
C ALA A 40 -11.92 1.84 -6.24
N PRO A 41 -10.64 1.39 -6.33
CA PRO A 41 -9.73 1.90 -7.35
C PRO A 41 -10.24 1.52 -8.75
N GLY A 42 -10.15 2.47 -9.68
CA GLY A 42 -10.51 2.27 -11.09
C GLY A 42 -9.35 1.78 -11.97
N THR A 43 -8.12 1.88 -11.46
CA THR A 43 -6.90 1.53 -12.21
C THR A 43 -5.84 0.92 -11.31
N ALA A 44 -4.87 0.23 -11.92
CA ALA A 44 -3.72 -0.31 -11.20
C ALA A 44 -2.87 0.79 -10.58
N GLU A 45 -2.71 1.92 -11.27
CA GLU A 45 -1.98 3.08 -10.79
C GLU A 45 -2.63 3.68 -9.53
N GLU A 46 -3.96 3.79 -9.52
CA GLU A 46 -4.71 4.27 -8.36
C GLU A 46 -4.61 3.29 -7.18
N ALA A 47 -4.72 1.99 -7.43
CA ALA A 47 -4.54 0.98 -6.38
C ALA A 47 -3.12 1.03 -5.78
N ILE A 48 -2.09 1.14 -6.61
CA ILE A 48 -0.70 1.27 -6.17
C ILE A 48 -0.51 2.54 -5.33
N GLN A 49 -1.07 3.67 -5.77
CA GLN A 49 -1.01 4.93 -5.00
C GLN A 49 -1.68 4.78 -3.64
N ASN A 50 -2.84 4.12 -3.60
CA ASN A 50 -3.55 3.84 -2.35
C ASN A 50 -2.72 2.95 -1.41
N TYR A 51 -2.08 1.90 -1.95
CA TYR A 51 -1.20 1.02 -1.17
C TYR A 51 0.00 1.79 -0.59
N ASP A 52 0.66 2.63 -1.38
CA ASP A 52 1.80 3.43 -0.91
C ASP A 52 1.38 4.39 0.23
N MET A 53 0.23 5.06 0.10
CA MET A 53 -0.31 5.96 1.13
C MET A 53 -0.64 5.21 2.43
N VAL A 54 -1.27 4.03 2.33
CA VAL A 54 -1.63 3.22 3.49
C VAL A 54 -0.39 2.65 4.17
N LEU A 55 0.56 2.10 3.41
CA LEU A 55 1.79 1.51 3.94
C LEU A 55 2.68 2.56 4.60
N ASP A 56 2.77 3.76 4.03
CA ASP A 56 3.48 4.89 4.63
C ASP A 56 2.85 5.29 5.98
N SER A 57 1.52 5.45 6.01
CA SER A 57 0.78 5.78 7.23
C SER A 57 0.93 4.70 8.31
N LEU A 58 0.83 3.42 7.94
CA LEU A 58 0.99 2.28 8.85
C LEU A 58 2.42 2.14 9.36
N GLY A 59 3.42 2.37 8.50
CA GLY A 59 4.83 2.35 8.88
C GLY A 59 5.12 3.43 9.91
N GLN A 60 4.60 4.64 9.72
CA GLN A 60 4.71 5.71 10.69
C GLN A 60 3.97 5.39 12.00
N LEU A 61 2.72 4.94 11.93
CA LEU A 61 1.95 4.54 13.12
C LEU A 61 2.69 3.47 13.94
N SER A 62 3.29 2.51 13.25
CA SER A 62 4.04 1.43 13.88
C SER A 62 5.28 1.93 14.60
N GLY A 63 6.07 2.80 13.94
CA GLY A 63 7.32 3.34 14.48
C GLY A 63 7.12 4.36 15.60
N ASP A 64 6.20 5.30 15.42
CA ASP A 64 6.03 6.42 16.33
C ASP A 64 5.05 6.15 17.48
N PHE A 65 4.03 5.31 17.24
CA PHE A 65 2.96 5.11 18.23
C PHE A 65 2.99 3.72 18.87
N ILE A 66 3.09 2.65 18.07
CA ILE A 66 3.00 1.28 18.60
C ILE A 66 4.30 0.85 19.29
N ALA A 67 5.44 0.95 18.61
CA ALA A 67 6.73 0.46 19.12
C ALA A 67 7.17 1.07 20.47
N PRO A 68 6.94 2.37 20.76
CA PRO A 68 7.28 2.93 22.08
C PRO A 68 6.39 2.43 23.23
N ARG A 69 5.33 1.67 22.94
CA ARG A 69 4.32 1.18 23.91
C ARG A 69 4.27 -0.34 24.02
N SER A 70 5.12 -1.07 23.28
CA SER A 70 5.20 -2.53 23.28
C SER A 70 6.13 -3.07 24.35
#